data_AF-A0A357ZCN7-F1
#
_entry.id   AF-A0A357ZCN7-F1
#
_cell.length_a   1.000
_cell.length_b   1.000
_cell.length_c   1.000
_cell.angle_alpha   90.00
_cell.angle_beta   90.00
_cell.angle_gamma   90.00
#
_symmetry.space_group_name_H-M   'P 1'
#
loop_
_entity.id
_entity.type
_entity.pdbx_description
1 polymer ?
#
loop_
_entity_poly.entity_id
_entity_poly.type
_entity_poly.pdbx_seq_one_letter_code
_entity_poly.pdbx_strand_id
1 'polypeptide(L)' 'MAQLQGEDRPGIVHRLDRDTSGLMLVAKTDSVGMILQEQIRIKAVDRRYVALVHNYIAPDNGLIDAPI' A
#
# COMPACT_ATOMS: atom_id res chain seq x y z
N MET A 1 9.06 -16.40 -8.54
CA MET A 1 8.55 -15.13 -7.99
C MET A 1 7.60 -14.57 -9.03
N ALA A 2 6.50 -13.91 -8.64
CA ALA A 2 5.51 -13.44 -9.60
C ALA A 2 6.10 -12.36 -10.54
N GLN A 3 5.59 -12.18 -11.75
CA GLN A 3 6.06 -11.18 -12.72
C GLN A 3 5.02 -10.05 -12.91
N LEU A 4 4.72 -9.32 -11.84
CA LEU A 4 3.65 -8.32 -11.83
C LEU A 4 4.08 -6.91 -12.28
N GLN A 5 5.33 -6.51 -12.02
CA GLN A 5 5.83 -5.15 -12.31
C GLN A 5 7.12 -5.17 -13.14
N GLY A 6 7.19 -6.08 -14.12
CA GLY A 6 8.36 -6.25 -14.99
C GLY A 6 9.48 -7.07 -14.36
N GLU A 7 10.53 -7.32 -15.15
CA GLU A 7 11.64 -8.21 -14.75
C GLU A 7 12.47 -7.68 -13.58
N ASP A 8 12.61 -6.35 -13.45
CA ASP A 8 13.43 -5.72 -12.41
C ASP A 8 12.76 -5.71 -11.02
N ARG A 9 11.45 -5.99 -10.94
CA ARG A 9 10.65 -5.91 -9.72
C ARG A 9 9.69 -7.09 -9.57
N PRO A 10 10.21 -8.33 -9.55
CA PRO A 10 9.38 -9.52 -9.53
C PRO A 10 8.58 -9.58 -8.22
N GLY A 11 7.26 -9.64 -8.39
CA GLY A 11 6.31 -9.95 -7.34
C GLY A 11 5.84 -8.76 -6.54
N ILE A 12 6.33 -7.54 -6.80
CA ILE A 12 5.85 -6.36 -6.07
C ILE A 12 4.35 -6.17 -6.34
N VAL A 13 3.54 -6.22 -5.27
CA VAL A 13 2.08 -6.08 -5.37
C VAL A 13 1.67 -4.61 -5.22
N HIS A 14 2.31 -3.89 -4.30
CA HIS A 14 2.11 -2.45 -4.12
C HIS A 14 3.44 -1.75 -3.87
N ARG A 15 3.44 -0.44 -4.09
CA ARG A 15 4.59 0.42 -3.83
C ARG A 15 4.41 1.17 -2.50
N LEU A 16 5.55 1.52 -1.90
CA LEU A 16 5.67 2.60 -0.92
C LEU A 16 6.41 3.75 -1.61
N ASP A 17 6.18 4.98 -1.17
CA ASP A 17 7.02 6.09 -1.60
C ASP A 17 8.44 5.96 -1.02
N ARG A 18 9.42 6.56 -1.69
CA ARG A 18 10.85 6.31 -1.43
C ARG A 18 11.23 6.47 0.05
N ASP A 19 10.69 7.51 0.68
CA ASP A 19 11.03 7.89 2.05
C ASP A 19 9.99 7.36 3.06
N THR A 20 9.09 6.46 2.63
CA THR A 20 8.12 5.76 3.48
C THR A 20 8.65 4.39 3.87
N SER A 21 8.91 4.19 5.16
CA SER A 21 9.15 2.86 5.72
C SER A 21 7.85 2.11 5.93
N GLY A 22 7.89 0.78 5.94
CA GLY A 22 6.77 -0.03 6.41
C GLY A 22 6.64 -1.37 5.70
N LEU A 23 5.41 -1.91 5.76
CA LEU A 23 5.08 -3.19 5.17
C LEU A 23 4.97 -3.08 3.65
N MET A 24 5.59 -4.01 2.93
CA MET A 24 5.51 -4.13 1.48
C MET A 24 5.13 -5.57 1.10
N LEU A 25 4.02 -5.74 0.37
CA LEU A 25 3.59 -7.06 -0.09
C LEU A 25 4.31 -7.44 -1.39
N VAL A 26 4.87 -8.66 -1.37
CA VAL A 26 5.51 -9.29 -2.52
C VAL A 26 4.91 -10.69 -2.72
N ALA A 27 4.38 -10.95 -3.90
CA ALA A 27 3.80 -12.23 -4.28
C ALA A 27 4.87 -13.21 -4.79
N LYS A 28 4.87 -14.41 -4.24
CA LYS A 28 5.79 -15.49 -4.65
C LYS A 28 5.37 -16.16 -5.97
N THR A 29 4.09 -16.15 -6.29
CA THR A 29 3.50 -16.79 -7.49
C THR A 29 2.53 -15.84 -8.17
N ASP A 30 2.35 -15.98 -9.49
CA ASP A 30 1.51 -15.08 -10.29
C ASP A 30 0.05 -15.10 -9.86
N SER A 31 -0.47 -16.30 -9.55
CA SER A 31 -1.85 -16.48 -9.06
C SER A 31 -2.13 -15.66 -7.79
N VAL A 32 -1.23 -15.74 -6.81
CA VAL A 32 -1.34 -14.95 -5.57
C VAL A 32 -1.18 -13.47 -5.86
N GLY A 33 -0.30 -13.11 -6.81
CA GLY A 33 -0.13 -11.75 -7.29
C GLY A 33 -1.42 -11.12 -7.79
N MET A 34 -2.13 -11.81 -8.70
CA MET A 34 -3.40 -11.34 -9.25
C MET A 34 -4.47 -11.18 -8.15
N ILE A 35 -4.56 -12.15 -7.23
CA ILE A 35 -5.51 -12.08 -6.11
C ILE A 35 -5.21 -10.87 -5.21
N LEU A 36 -3.94 -10.65 -4.84
CA LEU A 36 -3.57 -9.53 -3.96
C LEU A 36 -3.77 -8.17 -4.64
N GLN A 37 -3.49 -8.06 -5.95
CA GLN A 37 -3.81 -6.85 -6.71
C GLN A 37 -5.31 -6.56 -6.72
N GLU A 38 -6.14 -7.60 -6.86
CA GLU A 38 -7.59 -7.46 -6.79
C GLU A 38 -8.04 -6.92 -5.44
N GLN A 39 -7.55 -7.50 -4.34
CA GLN A 39 -7.90 -7.06 -2.99
C GLN A 39 -7.53 -5.59 -2.74
N ILE A 40 -6.42 -5.12 -3.32
CA ILE A 40 -6.03 -3.71 -3.26
C ILE A 40 -6.98 -2.85 -4.11
N ARG A 41 -7.33 -3.30 -5.31
CA ARG A 41 -8.23 -2.59 -6.23
C ARG A 41 -9.61 -2.34 -5.61
N ILE A 42 -10.17 -3.36 -4.95
CA ILE A 42 -11.48 -3.27 -4.28
C ILE A 42 -11.40 -2.65 -2.88
N LYS A 43 -10.23 -2.15 -2.45
CA LYS A 43 -10.00 -1.56 -1.12
C LYS A 43 -10.31 -2.50 0.06
N ALA A 44 -10.12 -3.80 -0.11
CA ALA A 44 -10.31 -4.80 0.96
C ALA A 44 -9.14 -4.86 1.95
N VAL A 45 -7.98 -4.33 1.58
CA VAL A 45 -6.80 -4.29 2.45
C VAL A 45 -6.86 -3.07 3.39
N ASP A 46 -6.99 -3.32 4.69
CA ASP A 46 -6.82 -2.28 5.72
C ASP A 46 -5.34 -1.87 5.83
N ARG A 47 -5.06 -0.58 5.64
CA ARG A 47 -3.70 -0.04 5.66
C ARG A 47 -3.61 1.04 6.71
N ARG A 48 -2.72 0.85 7.69
CA ARG A 48 -2.49 1.79 8.79
C ARG A 48 -1.04 2.26 8.77
N TYR A 49 -0.87 3.55 8.94
CA TYR A 49 0.42 4.21 9.00
C TYR A 49 0.52 5.03 10.28
N VAL A 50 1.75 5.20 10.76
CA VAL A 50 2.07 6.17 11.81
C VAL A 50 2.87 7.28 11.16
N ALA A 51 2.52 8.53 11.45
CA ALA A 51 3.19 9.70 10.93
C ALA A 51 3.42 10.73 12.03
N LEU A 52 4.53 11.46 11.94
CA LEU A 52 4.75 12.69 12.68
C LEU A 52 4.31 13.85 11.78
N VAL A 53 3.51 14.75 12.32
CA VAL A 53 2.93 15.89 11.58
C VAL A 53 3.34 17.20 12.23
N HIS A 54 3.24 18.27 11.44
CA HIS A 54 3.41 19.63 11.96
C HIS A 54 2.14 20.07 12.72
N ASN A 55 2.34 20.84 13.79
CA ASN A 55 1.30 21.42 14.64
C ASN A 55 0.46 20.40 15.44
N TYR A 56 -0.63 20.89 16.05
CA TYR A 56 -1.55 20.13 16.89
C TYR A 56 -2.80 19.77 16.11
N ILE A 57 -3.08 18.47 15.97
CA ILE A 57 -4.36 17.96 15.47
C ILE A 57 -5.30 17.88 16.67
N ALA A 58 -6.30 18.77 16.72
CA ALA A 58 -7.20 18.89 17.87
C ALA A 58 -8.17 17.72 18.08
N PRO A 59 -8.81 17.13 17.04
CA PRO A 59 -9.66 15.97 17.22
C PRO A 59 -8.84 14.66 17.25
N ASP A 60 -9.20 13.73 18.13
CA ASP A 60 -8.56 12.41 18.24
C ASP A 60 -8.83 11.49 17.03
N ASN A 61 -9.87 11.80 16.24
CA ASN A 61 -10.24 11.08 15.03
C ASN A 61 -10.91 12.00 14.02
N GLY A 62 -10.87 11.61 12.74
CA GLY A 62 -11.51 12.34 11.67
C GLY A 62 -11.31 11.66 10.31
N LEU A 63 -12.01 12.18 9.31
CA LEU A 63 -11.87 11.78 7.91
C LEU A 63 -11.46 13.01 7.10
N ILE A 64 -10.40 12.87 6.31
CA ILE A 64 -10.04 13.85 5.28
C ILE A 64 -10.64 13.35 3.97
N ASP A 65 -11.69 14.00 3.50
CA ASP A 65 -12.36 13.71 2.22
C ASP A 65 -12.16 14.90 1.27
N ALA A 66 -11.09 14.84 0.48
CA ALA A 66 -10.70 15.86 -0.48
C ALA A 66 -10.11 15.20 -1.75
N PRO A 67 -10.35 15.76 -2.95
CA PRO A 67 -9.80 15.22 -4.19
C PRO A 67 -8.27 15.36 -4.23
N ILE A 68 -7.61 14.40 -4.90
CA ILE A 68 -6.17 14.36 -5.17
C ILE A 68 -5.97 14.20 -6.68
#